data_AF-A0A972ATU1-F1
#
_entry.id   AF-A0A972ATU1-F1
#
_cell.length_a   1.000
_cell.length_b   1.000
_cell.length_c   1.000
_cell.angle_alpha   90.00
_cell.angle_beta   90.00
_cell.angle_gamma   90.00
#
_symmetry.space_group_name_H-M   'P 1'
#
loop_
_entity.id
_entity.type
_entity.pdbx_description
1 polymer ?
#
loop_
_entity_poly.entity_id
_entity_poly.type
_entity_poly.pdbx_seq_one_letter_code
_entity_poly.pdbx_strand_id
1 'polypeptide(L)'
;MTELDRELPEGYKMTELGPLPRAWEVVKLGDVAELQQGKTPRRDNYDDSKGFRIIKVKDFENGNKVSFAVSGDRSFVKTDLGERYIIKNGDSLVLSAAHSSNIVGQKIGYVDEVPKEKVFLLLN
;
A
#
# COMPACT_ATOMS: atom_id res chain seq x y z
N MET A 1 27.45 -13.56 -29.79
CA MET A 1 26.00 -13.34 -29.95
C MET A 1 25.34 -14.67 -29.65
N THR A 2 24.74 -14.81 -28.47
CA THR A 2 24.14 -16.07 -28.01
C THR A 2 22.80 -16.28 -28.73
N GLU A 3 22.44 -17.53 -28.99
CA GLU A 3 21.28 -17.94 -29.81
C GLU A 3 19.89 -17.49 -29.29
N LEU A 4 19.80 -16.72 -28.19
CA LEU A 4 18.54 -16.21 -27.64
C LEU A 4 17.96 -14.97 -28.33
N ASP A 5 18.69 -14.35 -29.28
CA ASP A 5 18.21 -13.15 -29.99
C ASP A 5 17.25 -13.47 -31.16
N ARG A 6 16.90 -14.73 -31.40
CA ARG A 6 16.01 -15.13 -32.50
C ARG A 6 14.55 -15.13 -32.03
N GLU A 7 13.81 -14.15 -32.55
CA GLU A 7 12.34 -13.98 -32.57
C GLU A 7 11.67 -13.24 -31.39
N LEU A 8 12.20 -12.07 -31.00
CA LEU A 8 11.35 -11.11 -30.30
C LEU A 8 10.45 -10.36 -31.30
N PRO A 9 9.16 -10.13 -30.97
CA PRO A 9 8.29 -9.28 -31.79
C PRO A 9 8.92 -7.90 -32.04
N GLU A 10 8.62 -7.31 -33.19
CA GLU A 10 9.09 -5.96 -33.50
C GLU A 10 8.65 -4.97 -32.40
N GLY A 11 9.58 -4.12 -31.96
CA GLY A 11 9.33 -3.20 -30.85
C GLY A 11 9.60 -3.76 -29.45
N TYR A 12 10.08 -5.00 -29.31
CA TYR A 12 10.44 -5.61 -28.01
C TYR A 12 11.96 -5.74 -27.82
N LYS A 13 12.40 -5.77 -26.55
CA LYS A 13 13.77 -6.09 -26.11
C LYS A 13 13.73 -7.15 -25.02
N MET A 14 14.74 -8.01 -24.97
CA MET A 14 14.91 -8.92 -23.85
C MET A 14 15.37 -8.12 -22.63
N THR A 15 14.75 -8.36 -21.49
CA THR A 15 15.15 -7.83 -20.19
C THR A 15 15.36 -8.97 -19.20
N GLU A 16 15.84 -8.68 -18.00
CA GLU A 16 15.97 -9.65 -16.91
C GLU A 16 14.61 -10.26 -16.48
N LEU A 17 13.50 -9.58 -16.79
CA LEU A 17 12.13 -10.05 -16.53
C LEU A 17 11.50 -10.76 -17.75
N GLY A 18 12.26 -10.93 -18.84
CA GLY A 18 11.78 -11.43 -20.12
C GLY A 18 11.53 -10.33 -21.16
N PRO A 19 10.83 -10.64 -22.27
CA PRO A 19 10.56 -9.69 -23.34
C PRO A 19 9.63 -8.56 -22.91
N LEU A 20 10.07 -7.31 -23.05
CA LEU A 20 9.26 -6.11 -22.77
C LEU A 20 9.35 -5.12 -23.94
N PRO A 21 8.39 -4.18 -24.08
CA PRO A 21 8.49 -3.12 -25.07
C PRO A 21 9.83 -2.36 -24.98
N ARG A 22 10.42 -2.03 -26.12
CA ARG A 22 11.72 -1.32 -26.18
C ARG A 22 11.71 0.00 -25.41
N ALA A 23 10.58 0.70 -25.44
CA ALA A 23 10.35 1.97 -24.76
C ALA A 23 10.23 1.85 -23.23
N TRP A 24 10.03 0.65 -22.68
CA TRP A 24 9.93 0.44 -21.24
C TRP A 24 11.31 0.28 -20.61
N GLU A 25 11.45 0.68 -19.35
CA GLU A 25 12.65 0.49 -18.55
C GLU A 25 12.30 -0.32 -17.30
N VAL A 26 13.17 -1.28 -16.96
CA VAL A 26 13.05 -2.02 -15.70
C VAL A 26 13.71 -1.17 -14.63
N VAL A 27 12.92 -0.72 -13.67
CA VAL A 27 13.36 0.12 -12.54
C VAL A 27 12.98 -0.55 -11.23
N LYS A 28 13.63 -0.15 -10.12
CA LYS A 28 13.18 -0.60 -8.81
C LYS A 28 11.98 0.23 -8.38
N LEU A 29 11.05 -0.38 -7.66
CA LEU A 29 9.85 0.32 -7.18
C LEU A 29 10.20 1.57 -6.35
N GLY A 30 11.26 1.50 -5.54
CA GLY A 30 11.76 2.64 -4.75
C GLY A 30 12.33 3.79 -5.58
N ASP A 31 12.59 3.60 -6.87
CA ASP A 31 13.08 4.65 -7.77
C ASP A 31 11.92 5.51 -8.32
N VAL A 32 10.68 4.99 -8.27
CA VAL A 32 9.48 5.63 -8.84
C VAL A 32 8.38 5.89 -7.81
N ALA A 33 8.51 5.36 -6.59
CA ALA A 33 7.54 5.53 -5.51
C ALA A 33 8.22 5.61 -4.15
N GLU A 34 7.65 6.42 -3.25
CA GLU A 34 8.03 6.40 -1.83
C GLU A 34 7.40 5.18 -1.15
N LEU A 35 8.23 4.32 -0.58
CA LEU A 35 7.78 3.13 0.14
C LEU A 35 7.76 3.40 1.64
N GLN A 36 6.55 3.42 2.21
CA GLN A 36 6.34 3.67 3.63
C GLN A 36 5.66 2.50 4.32
N GLN A 37 6.29 1.98 5.37
CA GLN A 37 5.63 1.03 6.27
C GLN A 37 4.76 1.77 7.30
N GLY A 38 3.59 1.21 7.58
CA GLY A 38 2.72 1.65 8.67
C GLY A 38 3.37 1.45 10.03
N LYS A 39 2.74 2.00 11.08
CA LYS A 39 3.22 1.89 12.47
C LYS A 39 2.20 1.17 13.32
N THR A 40 2.65 0.22 14.13
CA THR A 40 1.82 -0.43 15.15
C THR A 40 1.95 0.35 16.48
N PRO A 41 0.91 1.05 16.94
CA PRO A 41 0.87 1.72 18.23
C PRO A 41 0.90 0.72 19.39
N ARG A 42 1.29 1.21 20.57
CA ARG A 42 1.16 0.46 21.82
C ARG A 42 -0.31 0.21 22.15
N ARG A 43 -0.60 -0.90 22.84
CA ARG A 43 -1.97 -1.36 23.11
C ARG A 43 -2.82 -0.36 23.91
N ASP A 44 -2.19 0.41 24.79
CA ASP A 44 -2.80 1.46 25.61
C ASP A 44 -3.13 2.74 24.83
N ASN A 45 -2.50 2.94 23.67
CA ASN A 45 -2.70 4.11 22.83
C ASN A 45 -3.95 4.03 21.94
N TYR A 46 -4.56 2.85 21.82
CA TYR A 46 -5.80 2.70 21.06
C TYR A 46 -7.00 3.30 21.81
N ASP A 47 -7.96 3.79 21.03
CA ASP A 47 -9.27 4.25 21.49
C ASP A 47 -10.34 3.78 20.49
N ASP A 48 -11.54 3.52 21.00
CA ASP A 48 -12.66 3.00 20.21
C ASP A 48 -13.58 4.11 19.69
N SER A 49 -13.47 5.31 20.28
CA SER A 49 -14.46 6.39 20.12
C SER A 49 -13.89 7.71 19.61
N LYS A 50 -12.63 8.04 19.93
CA LYS A 50 -12.05 9.37 19.65
C LYS A 50 -10.54 9.33 19.45
N GLY A 51 -10.03 10.33 18.74
CA GLY A 51 -8.61 10.53 18.49
C GLY A 51 -8.33 10.59 17.00
N PHE A 52 -7.13 10.17 16.59
CA PHE A 52 -6.74 10.14 15.19
C PHE A 52 -7.12 8.79 14.56
N ARG A 53 -7.81 8.82 13.41
CA ARG A 53 -8.25 7.62 12.71
C ARG A 53 -7.04 6.82 12.21
N ILE A 54 -7.12 5.50 12.31
CA ILE A 54 -6.07 4.58 11.83
C ILE A 54 -6.63 3.55 10.85
N ILE A 55 -6.09 3.44 9.63
CA ILE A 55 -6.55 2.43 8.65
C ILE A 55 -6.03 1.04 9.03
N LYS A 56 -6.93 0.06 9.00
CA LYS A 56 -6.66 -1.36 9.32
C LYS A 56 -7.11 -2.26 8.17
N VAL A 57 -6.70 -3.52 8.22
CA VAL A 57 -7.04 -4.54 7.19
C VAL A 57 -8.55 -4.69 6.92
N LYS A 58 -9.39 -4.42 7.92
CA LYS A 58 -10.86 -4.44 7.82
C LYS A 58 -11.44 -3.29 7.00
N ASP A 59 -10.69 -2.19 6.88
CA ASP A 59 -11.12 -0.98 6.17
C ASP A 59 -10.88 -1.10 4.65
N PHE A 60 -10.18 -2.13 4.19
CA PHE A 60 -10.06 -2.43 2.77
C PHE A 60 -11.36 -3.07 2.25
N GLU A 61 -11.96 -2.41 1.27
CA GLU A 61 -13.20 -2.81 0.62
C GLU A 61 -12.93 -3.56 -0.69
N ASN A 62 -13.99 -4.13 -1.27
CA ASN A 62 -13.94 -4.72 -2.60
C ASN A 62 -13.67 -3.64 -3.65
N GLY A 63 -13.01 -4.02 -4.74
CA GLY A 63 -12.70 -3.08 -5.84
C GLY A 63 -11.53 -2.15 -5.56
N ASN A 64 -10.58 -2.57 -4.70
CA ASN A 64 -9.36 -1.84 -4.37
C ASN A 64 -9.60 -0.46 -3.75
N LYS A 65 -10.60 -0.34 -2.88
CA LYS A 65 -10.91 0.92 -2.17
C LYS A 65 -10.62 0.82 -0.67
N VAL A 66 -10.43 1.97 -0.05
CA VAL A 66 -10.23 2.11 1.40
C VAL A 66 -11.41 2.88 2.00
N SER A 67 -12.09 2.25 2.95
CA SER A 67 -13.13 2.88 3.74
C SER A 67 -12.54 3.73 4.85
N PHE A 68 -13.00 4.97 4.96
CA PHE A 68 -12.69 5.83 6.11
C PHE A 68 -13.78 5.79 7.18
N ALA A 69 -14.89 5.09 6.93
CA ALA A 69 -15.96 4.92 7.90
C ALA A 69 -15.43 4.28 9.19
N VAL A 70 -15.87 4.80 10.34
CA VAL A 70 -15.49 4.25 11.63
C VAL A 70 -16.22 2.92 11.80
N SER A 71 -15.48 1.81 11.84
CA SER A 71 -16.05 0.48 12.00
C SER A 71 -15.34 -0.25 13.12
N GLY A 72 -16.05 -0.74 14.15
CA GLY A 72 -15.53 -1.65 15.20
C GLY A 72 -14.40 -1.12 16.10
N ASP A 73 -13.82 -2.04 16.88
CA ASP A 73 -12.89 -1.71 17.97
C ASP A 73 -11.50 -1.24 17.48
N ARG A 74 -10.92 -0.34 18.26
CA ARG A 74 -9.59 0.25 18.16
C ARG A 74 -9.37 0.86 16.79
N SER A 75 -10.25 1.79 16.45
CA SER A 75 -10.27 2.53 15.19
C SER A 75 -9.55 3.88 15.28
N PHE A 76 -9.16 4.28 16.49
CA PHE A 76 -8.42 5.51 16.76
C PHE A 76 -7.16 5.26 17.59
N VAL A 77 -6.26 6.23 17.52
CA VAL A 77 -5.12 6.40 18.44
C VAL A 77 -5.22 7.73 19.17
N LYS A 78 -4.81 7.74 20.43
CA LYS A 78 -4.87 8.93 21.30
C LYS A 78 -3.81 9.97 20.95
N THR A 79 -2.70 9.54 20.35
CA THR A 79 -1.55 10.39 20.02
C THR A 79 -1.32 10.50 18.52
N ASP A 80 -0.80 11.64 18.08
CA ASP A 80 -0.33 11.84 16.71
C ASP A 80 0.86 10.91 16.45
N LEU A 81 0.80 10.11 15.38
CA LEU A 81 1.84 9.14 15.05
C LEU A 81 3.02 9.76 14.28
N GLY A 82 2.86 10.98 13.77
CA GLY A 82 3.80 11.74 12.98
C GLY A 82 3.39 11.86 11.51
N GLU A 83 3.80 12.96 10.87
CA GLU A 83 3.49 13.30 9.47
C GLU A 83 3.81 12.20 8.47
N ARG A 84 4.86 11.41 8.74
CA ARG A 84 5.30 10.29 7.90
C ARG A 84 4.25 9.17 7.76
N TYR A 85 3.30 9.08 8.68
CA TYR A 85 2.27 8.03 8.66
C TYR A 85 0.92 8.53 8.16
N ILE A 86 0.80 9.82 7.82
CA ILE A 86 -0.44 10.41 7.31
C ILE A 86 -0.69 9.91 5.89
N ILE A 87 -1.87 9.37 5.67
CA ILE A 87 -2.34 8.93 4.36
C ILE A 87 -2.79 10.15 3.56
N LYS A 88 -2.47 10.18 2.27
CA LYS A 88 -2.81 11.24 1.33
C LYS A 88 -3.61 10.70 0.14
N ASN A 89 -4.31 11.59 -0.55
CA ASN A 89 -4.97 11.26 -1.81
C ASN A 89 -3.93 10.77 -2.82
N GLY A 90 -4.22 9.67 -3.51
CA GLY A 90 -3.32 9.03 -4.45
C GLY A 90 -2.43 7.94 -3.84
N ASP A 91 -2.42 7.79 -2.51
CA ASP A 91 -1.68 6.71 -1.88
C ASP A 91 -2.26 5.34 -2.26
N SER A 92 -1.36 4.38 -2.51
CA SER A 92 -1.69 2.97 -2.67
C SER A 92 -1.26 2.21 -1.43
N LEU A 93 -2.24 1.67 -0.70
CA LEU A 93 -2.00 0.87 0.49
C LEU A 93 -1.94 -0.61 0.10
N VAL A 94 -0.89 -1.30 0.52
CA VAL A 94 -0.70 -2.72 0.25
C VAL A 94 -0.48 -3.47 1.55
N LEU A 95 -1.20 -4.57 1.72
CA LEU A 95 -0.99 -5.45 2.85
C LEU A 95 0.32 -6.23 2.70
N SER A 96 1.36 -5.81 3.42
CA SER A 96 2.70 -6.39 3.34
C SER A 96 2.93 -7.60 4.25
N ALA A 97 2.11 -7.80 5.28
CA ALA A 97 2.22 -8.90 6.23
C ALA A 97 0.84 -9.46 6.60
N ALA A 98 0.70 -10.78 6.57
CA ALA A 98 -0.47 -11.51 7.06
C ALA A 98 -0.04 -12.78 7.77
N HIS A 99 -0.92 -13.32 8.61
CA HIS A 99 -0.74 -14.62 9.27
C HIS A 99 -0.68 -15.82 8.30
N SER A 100 -0.90 -15.61 7.00
CA SER A 100 -0.77 -16.62 5.95
C SER A 100 -0.12 -16.01 4.71
N SER A 101 0.83 -16.73 4.11
CA SER A 101 1.49 -16.36 2.84
C SER A 101 0.49 -16.17 1.70
N ASN A 102 -0.67 -16.82 1.78
CA ASN A 102 -1.71 -16.72 0.76
C ASN A 102 -2.45 -15.37 0.77
N ILE A 103 -2.25 -14.53 1.80
CA ILE A 103 -2.98 -13.26 1.97
C ILE A 103 -2.08 -12.05 1.71
N VAL A 104 -0.75 -12.23 1.77
CA VAL A 104 0.22 -11.17 1.53
C VAL A 104 0.09 -10.64 0.10
N GLY A 105 -0.01 -9.31 -0.05
CA GLY A 105 -0.16 -8.65 -1.35
C GLY A 105 -1.54 -8.76 -2.00
N GLN A 106 -2.50 -9.51 -1.42
CA GLN A 106 -3.83 -9.68 -2.02
C GLN A 106 -4.77 -8.49 -1.75
N LYS A 107 -4.57 -7.78 -0.64
CA LYS A 107 -5.36 -6.58 -0.32
C LYS A 107 -4.57 -5.34 -0.73
N ILE A 108 -5.08 -4.68 -1.76
CA ILE A 108 -4.61 -3.40 -2.25
C ILE A 108 -5.78 -2.41 -2.13
N GLY A 109 -5.50 -1.20 -1.68
CA GLY A 109 -6.48 -0.14 -1.53
C GLY A 109 -5.92 1.15 -2.09
N TYR A 110 -6.62 1.74 -3.04
CA TYR A 110 -6.32 3.08 -3.55
C TYR A 110 -7.10 4.11 -2.75
N VAL A 111 -6.41 5.19 -2.40
CA VAL A 111 -6.98 6.29 -1.61
C VAL A 111 -7.42 7.40 -2.56
N ASP A 112 -8.70 7.40 -2.91
CA ASP A 112 -9.30 8.44 -3.76
C ASP A 112 -9.37 9.78 -3.02
N GLU A 113 -10.01 9.78 -1.84
CA GLU A 113 -10.28 10.99 -1.06
C GLU A 113 -10.10 10.69 0.44
N VAL A 114 -9.14 11.35 1.06
CA VAL A 114 -8.91 11.33 2.51
C VAL A 114 -9.84 12.34 3.17
N PRO A 115 -10.46 12.01 4.32
CA PRO A 115 -11.18 12.97 5.14
C PRO A 115 -10.33 14.20 5.50
N LYS A 116 -10.98 15.30 5.89
CA LYS A 116 -10.27 16.52 6.34
C LYS A 116 -9.42 16.31 7.60
N GLU A 117 -9.68 15.25 8.35
CA GLU A 117 -8.97 14.89 9.57
C GLU A 117 -7.74 14.02 9.28
N LYS A 118 -6.70 14.10 10.12
CA LYS A 118 -5.50 13.26 9.97
C LYS A 118 -5.87 11.78 10.12
N VAL A 119 -5.57 11.00 9.08
CA VAL A 119 -5.70 9.54 9.09
C VAL A 119 -4.32 8.91 8.97
N PHE A 120 -4.02 7.97 9.85
CA PHE A 120 -2.73 7.29 9.87
C PHE A 120 -2.79 5.87 9.30
N LEU A 121 -1.71 5.44 8.65
CA LEU A 121 -1.53 4.06 8.20
C LEU A 121 -1.05 3.15 9.34
N LEU A 122 -1.81 2.09 9.60
CA LEU A 122 -1.45 1.06 10.58
C LEU A 122 -1.27 -0.30 9.91
N LEU A 123 -0.21 -1.00 10.30
CA LEU A 123 -0.01 -2.41 9.98
C LEU A 123 -0.12 -3.22 11.28
N ASN A 124 -0.86 -4.32 11.19
CA ASN A 124 -0.83 -5.41 12.14
C ASN A 124 0.09 -6.50 11.60
#